data_AF-A0ABD2QLY8-F1
#
_entry.id   AF-A0ABD2QLY8-F1
#
_cell.length_a   1.000
_cell.length_b   1.000
_cell.length_c   1.000
_cell.angle_alpha   90.00
_cell.angle_beta   90.00
_cell.angle_gamma   90.00
#
_symmetry.space_group_name_H-M   'P 1'
#
loop_
_entity.id
_entity.type
_entity.pdbx_description
1 polymer ?
#
loop_
_entity_poly.entity_id
_entity_poly.type
_entity_poly.pdbx_seq_one_letter_code
_entity_poly.pdbx_strand_id
1 'polypeptide(L)'
;MVLFAFSHLDPFGSVAEFTDAALRNLRNGGILSATCTDMASLMGRNREAFSRNYDGATTARTEFAQELSARVVLGHLARVAARHCKSITPLCVLLSPEGNCLYLTIRVNRGASKANKSLEMSSTFLRHCLICQERVFVKLQSWPNELRGKGEIDYGLTCECAKTQPGQTFAHAGPLWSDSIFDSDFLAIFQTKIEILDPDNKALLTTILRALQESQLVDCPFFFTTMQLRPRDGMIPSLEAIVKELRAQGFHAARTNLHKKGIRTSATLAQFLQAVESAKEIIFCDNK
;
A
#
# COMPACT_ATOMS: atom_id res chain seq x y z
N MET A 1 -16.89 -21.86 23.28
CA MET A 1 -16.82 -21.18 21.96
C MET A 1 -15.61 -21.73 21.21
N VAL A 2 -15.82 -22.49 20.14
CA VAL A 2 -14.73 -23.00 19.29
C VAL A 2 -14.20 -21.83 18.46
N LEU A 3 -12.90 -21.61 18.48
CA LEU A 3 -12.25 -20.54 17.74
C LEU A 3 -11.41 -21.13 16.62
N PHE A 4 -11.45 -20.49 15.45
CA PHE A 4 -10.70 -20.93 14.29
C PHE A 4 -9.23 -20.54 14.40
N ALA A 5 -8.35 -21.44 13.94
CA ALA A 5 -6.94 -21.13 13.73
C ALA A 5 -6.71 -20.31 12.45
N PHE A 6 -7.56 -20.54 11.45
CA PHE A 6 -7.49 -19.94 10.14
C PHE A 6 -8.90 -19.66 9.63
N SER A 7 -9.10 -18.53 8.96
CA SER A 7 -10.33 -18.21 8.24
C SER A 7 -9.98 -17.58 6.91
N HIS A 8 -10.71 -17.96 5.86
CA HIS A 8 -10.56 -17.38 4.53
C HIS A 8 -11.88 -16.72 4.11
N LEU A 9 -11.81 -15.47 3.66
CA LEU A 9 -12.94 -14.72 3.13
C LEU A 9 -12.72 -14.53 1.62
N ASP A 10 -13.58 -15.15 0.81
CA ASP A 10 -13.53 -15.03 -0.66
C ASP A 10 -14.90 -14.66 -1.25
N PRO A 11 -15.44 -13.48 -0.93
CA PRO A 11 -16.71 -13.04 -1.48
C PRO A 11 -16.55 -12.40 -2.87
N PHE A 12 -17.66 -12.36 -3.60
CA PHE A 12 -17.78 -11.46 -4.75
C PHE A 12 -17.90 -10.01 -4.26
N GLY A 13 -16.91 -9.19 -4.61
CA GLY A 13 -16.86 -7.77 -4.28
C GLY A 13 -16.02 -7.45 -3.04
N SER A 14 -16.68 -7.01 -1.97
CA SER A 14 -16.05 -6.49 -0.75
C SER A 14 -16.07 -7.52 0.37
N VAL A 15 -15.02 -7.53 1.19
CA VAL A 15 -14.92 -8.39 2.38
C VAL A 15 -15.59 -7.81 3.61
N ALA A 16 -15.92 -6.50 3.57
CA ALA A 16 -16.33 -5.70 4.73
C ALA A 16 -17.45 -6.34 5.55
N GLU A 17 -18.49 -6.86 4.91
CA GLU A 17 -19.67 -7.42 5.56
C GLU A 17 -19.37 -8.66 6.43
N PHE A 18 -18.30 -9.39 6.11
CA PHE A 18 -17.93 -10.63 6.80
C PHE A 18 -16.87 -10.43 7.90
N THR A 19 -16.24 -9.25 7.93
CA THR A 19 -15.04 -9.01 8.77
C THR A 19 -15.32 -9.16 10.26
N ASP A 20 -16.44 -8.66 10.76
CA ASP A 20 -16.75 -8.73 12.21
C ASP A 20 -16.93 -10.17 12.67
N ALA A 21 -17.69 -10.97 11.92
CA ALA A 21 -17.92 -12.38 12.22
C ALA A 21 -16.60 -13.18 12.16
N ALA A 22 -15.78 -12.97 11.13
CA ALA A 22 -14.50 -13.64 10.99
C ALA A 22 -13.54 -13.28 12.14
N LEU A 23 -13.36 -11.98 12.40
CA LEU A 23 -12.43 -11.50 13.41
C LEU A 23 -12.86 -11.90 14.83
N ARG A 24 -14.16 -11.94 15.14
CA ARG A 24 -14.68 -12.42 16.43
C ARG A 24 -14.30 -13.88 16.69
N ASN A 25 -14.42 -14.73 15.66
CA ASN A 25 -14.25 -16.17 15.77
C ASN A 25 -12.79 -16.67 15.61
N LEU A 26 -11.83 -15.79 15.32
CA LEU A 26 -10.41 -16.17 15.29
C LEU A 26 -9.80 -16.28 16.70
N ARG A 27 -8.97 -17.31 16.90
CA ARG A 27 -8.16 -17.50 18.12
C ARG A 27 -7.01 -16.50 18.19
N ASN A 28 -6.37 -16.41 19.36
CA ASN A 28 -5.12 -15.66 19.48
C ASN A 28 -4.03 -16.29 18.60
N GLY A 29 -3.35 -15.49 17.78
CA GLY A 29 -2.41 -15.96 16.76
C GLY A 29 -3.09 -16.58 15.54
N GLY A 30 -4.42 -16.50 15.42
CA GLY A 30 -5.15 -16.99 14.25
C GLY A 30 -4.87 -16.13 13.01
N ILE A 31 -5.05 -16.72 11.83
CA ILE A 31 -4.79 -16.05 10.54
C ILE A 31 -6.12 -15.80 9.82
N LEU A 32 -6.29 -14.58 9.31
CA LEU A 32 -7.34 -14.25 8.35
C LEU A 32 -6.68 -14.02 6.99
N SER A 33 -7.13 -14.76 5.97
CA SER A 33 -6.84 -14.47 4.56
C SER A 33 -8.10 -13.93 3.91
N ALA A 34 -8.00 -12.83 3.17
CA ALA A 34 -9.15 -12.15 2.57
C ALA A 34 -8.86 -11.80 1.10
N THR A 35 -9.82 -12.07 0.23
CA THR A 35 -9.79 -11.71 -1.19
C THR A 35 -10.76 -10.57 -1.45
N CYS A 36 -10.25 -9.45 -1.95
CA CYS A 36 -11.08 -8.33 -2.42
C CYS A 36 -11.08 -8.32 -3.95
N THR A 37 -12.26 -8.46 -4.56
CA THR A 37 -12.44 -8.52 -6.03
C THR A 37 -13.10 -7.24 -6.59
N ASP A 38 -13.60 -6.34 -5.74
CA ASP A 38 -14.17 -5.04 -6.14
C ASP A 38 -13.09 -4.00 -6.51
N MET A 39 -12.34 -4.26 -7.58
CA MET A 39 -11.30 -3.35 -8.06
C MET A 39 -11.87 -2.00 -8.50
N ALA A 40 -13.14 -1.89 -8.88
CA ALA A 40 -13.74 -0.61 -9.23
C ALA A 40 -13.79 0.34 -8.02
N SER A 41 -14.23 -0.16 -6.87
CA SER A 41 -14.21 0.60 -5.61
C SER A 41 -12.77 0.80 -5.12
N LEU A 42 -11.94 -0.25 -5.10
CA LEU A 42 -10.55 -0.16 -4.64
C LEU A 42 -9.69 0.79 -5.50
N MET A 43 -10.02 0.99 -6.78
CA MET A 43 -9.32 1.96 -7.63
C MET A 43 -9.93 3.37 -7.59
N GLY A 44 -10.85 3.64 -6.65
CA GLY A 44 -11.47 4.96 -6.48
C GLY A 44 -12.42 5.37 -7.61
N ARG A 45 -12.96 4.39 -8.38
CA ARG A 45 -13.99 4.65 -9.41
C ARG A 45 -15.38 4.76 -8.80
N ASN A 46 -15.69 3.94 -7.80
CA ASN A 46 -16.94 4.00 -7.02
C ASN A 46 -16.66 4.40 -5.57
N ARG A 47 -16.52 5.71 -5.32
CA ARG A 47 -16.14 6.26 -4.02
C ARG A 47 -17.18 6.04 -2.94
N GLU A 48 -18.46 6.08 -3.30
CA GLU A 48 -19.55 5.91 -2.33
C GLU A 48 -19.64 4.47 -1.85
N ALA A 49 -19.55 3.48 -2.75
CA ALA A 49 -19.52 2.08 -2.36
C ALA A 49 -18.29 1.78 -1.48
N PHE A 50 -17.13 2.30 -1.86
CA PHE A 50 -15.91 2.17 -1.06
C PHE A 50 -16.09 2.76 0.35
N SER A 51 -16.63 3.99 0.45
CA SER A 51 -16.88 4.67 1.71
C SER A 51 -17.88 3.93 2.59
N ARG A 52 -18.99 3.42 2.03
CA ARG A 52 -19.97 2.59 2.76
C ARG A 52 -19.35 1.31 3.32
N ASN A 53 -18.49 0.66 2.55
CA ASN A 53 -17.88 -0.61 2.94
C ASN A 53 -16.77 -0.44 3.98
N TYR A 54 -16.02 0.66 3.96
CA TYR A 54 -14.82 0.83 4.78
C TYR A 54 -14.92 2.01 5.75
N ASP A 55 -15.99 2.05 6.55
CA ASP A 55 -16.20 2.97 7.68
C ASP A 55 -16.13 4.46 7.34
N GLY A 56 -16.64 4.86 6.17
CA GLY A 56 -16.59 6.26 5.73
C GLY A 56 -15.23 6.67 5.15
N ALA A 57 -14.28 5.74 5.01
CA ALA A 57 -12.96 6.05 4.48
C ALA A 57 -13.02 6.58 3.05
N THR A 58 -12.08 7.48 2.75
CA THR A 58 -11.94 8.13 1.45
C THR A 58 -10.68 7.64 0.74
N THR A 59 -10.73 7.59 -0.59
CA THR A 59 -9.58 7.26 -1.45
C THR A 59 -9.35 8.37 -2.46
N ALA A 60 -8.12 8.43 -2.96
CA ALA A 60 -7.73 9.31 -4.03
C ALA A 60 -7.42 8.49 -5.29
N ARG A 61 -7.75 9.02 -6.47
CA ARG A 61 -7.31 8.44 -7.74
C ARG A 61 -5.82 8.71 -7.87
N THR A 62 -5.03 7.69 -7.58
CA THR A 62 -3.58 7.75 -7.55
C THR A 62 -3.03 6.52 -8.27
N GLU A 63 -1.78 6.59 -8.71
CA GLU A 63 -1.15 5.45 -9.37
C GLU A 63 -0.87 4.28 -8.42
N PHE A 64 -0.81 4.58 -7.13
CA PHE A 64 -0.63 3.60 -6.05
C PHE A 64 -1.97 3.20 -5.40
N ALA A 65 -3.08 3.35 -6.12
CA ALA A 65 -4.41 3.08 -5.59
C ALA A 65 -4.59 1.66 -5.04
N GLN A 66 -3.89 0.65 -5.59
CA GLN A 66 -3.89 -0.72 -5.06
C GLN A 66 -3.37 -0.74 -3.62
N GLU A 67 -2.22 -0.11 -3.35
CA GLU A 67 -1.65 -0.05 -2.00
C GLU A 67 -2.48 0.86 -1.09
N LEU A 68 -2.93 2.00 -1.60
CA LEU A 68 -3.79 2.93 -0.84
C LEU A 68 -5.03 2.21 -0.31
N SER A 69 -5.70 1.47 -1.19
CA SER A 69 -6.90 0.74 -0.81
C SER A 69 -6.60 -0.47 0.05
N ALA A 70 -5.49 -1.18 -0.17
CA ALA A 70 -5.03 -2.22 0.75
C ALA A 70 -4.86 -1.69 2.18
N ARG A 71 -4.22 -0.52 2.32
CA ARG A 71 -4.03 0.13 3.62
C ARG A 71 -5.35 0.55 4.25
N VAL A 72 -6.33 1.01 3.47
CA VAL A 72 -7.67 1.30 4.00
C VAL A 72 -8.37 0.01 4.49
N VAL A 73 -8.31 -1.07 3.71
CA VAL A 73 -8.89 -2.37 4.10
C VAL A 73 -8.22 -2.91 5.38
N LEU A 74 -6.89 -2.83 5.48
CA LEU A 74 -6.16 -3.16 6.71
C LEU A 74 -6.59 -2.27 7.88
N GLY A 75 -6.78 -0.97 7.63
CA GLY A 75 -7.29 -0.04 8.64
C GLY A 75 -8.68 -0.43 9.15
N HIS A 76 -9.59 -0.80 8.23
CA HIS A 76 -10.91 -1.32 8.57
C HIS A 76 -10.82 -2.60 9.41
N LEU A 77 -10.02 -3.59 8.98
CA LEU A 77 -9.81 -4.83 9.72
C LEU A 77 -9.26 -4.57 11.14
N ALA A 78 -8.33 -3.63 11.30
CA ALA A 78 -7.78 -3.24 12.59
C ALA A 78 -8.85 -2.64 13.51
N ARG A 79 -9.69 -1.72 12.99
CA ARG A 79 -10.77 -1.08 13.76
C ARG A 79 -11.85 -2.09 14.16
N VAL A 80 -12.24 -2.98 13.25
CA VAL A 80 -13.21 -4.06 13.55
C VAL A 80 -12.64 -5.02 14.60
N ALA A 81 -11.37 -5.42 14.49
CA ALA A 81 -10.71 -6.30 15.45
C ALA A 81 -10.61 -5.67 16.85
N ALA A 82 -10.34 -4.36 16.91
CA ALA A 82 -10.17 -3.65 18.17
C ALA A 82 -11.44 -3.66 19.05
N ARG A 83 -12.63 -3.65 18.45
CA ARG A 83 -13.91 -3.81 19.18
C ARG A 83 -13.97 -5.10 20.00
N HIS A 84 -13.20 -6.12 19.60
CA HIS A 84 -13.10 -7.42 20.26
C HIS A 84 -11.84 -7.57 21.12
N CYS A 85 -11.18 -6.46 21.49
CA CYS A 85 -9.88 -6.44 22.16
C CYS A 85 -8.80 -7.24 21.41
N LYS A 86 -8.82 -7.16 20.07
CA LYS A 86 -7.84 -7.80 19.19
C LYS A 86 -7.07 -6.77 18.37
N SER A 87 -5.83 -7.09 18.03
CA SER A 87 -5.02 -6.36 17.05
C SER A 87 -4.79 -7.20 15.81
N ILE A 88 -4.40 -6.54 14.73
CA ILE A 88 -3.93 -7.21 13.51
C ILE A 88 -2.43 -6.99 13.32
N THR A 89 -1.79 -7.93 12.66
CA THR A 89 -0.44 -7.81 12.12
C THR A 89 -0.51 -8.22 10.66
N PRO A 90 -0.36 -7.29 9.69
CA PRO A 90 -0.28 -7.64 8.28
C PRO A 90 0.89 -8.59 8.02
N LEU A 91 0.61 -9.69 7.33
CA LEU A 91 1.61 -10.68 6.93
C LEU A 91 2.03 -10.46 5.49
N CYS A 92 1.07 -10.23 4.61
CA CYS A 92 1.33 -9.80 3.24
C CYS A 92 0.08 -9.19 2.60
N VAL A 93 0.31 -8.29 1.65
CA VAL A 93 -0.68 -7.82 0.67
C VAL A 93 -0.16 -8.16 -0.72
N LEU A 94 -0.91 -8.96 -1.47
CA LEU A 94 -0.53 -9.40 -2.81
C LEU A 94 -1.59 -9.00 -3.83
N LEU A 95 -1.16 -8.55 -5.01
CA LEU A 95 -2.06 -8.42 -6.16
C LEU A 95 -2.04 -9.70 -6.99
N SER A 96 -3.19 -10.15 -7.48
CA SER A 96 -3.25 -11.28 -8.41
C SER A 96 -2.42 -11.01 -9.67
N PRO A 97 -1.83 -12.04 -10.30
CA PRO A 97 -1.08 -11.87 -11.56
C PRO A 97 -1.88 -11.17 -12.68
N GLU A 98 -3.19 -11.44 -12.72
CA GLU A 98 -4.14 -10.83 -13.65
C GLU A 98 -4.42 -9.36 -13.31
N GLY A 99 -4.25 -8.97 -12.04
CA GLY A 99 -4.45 -7.60 -11.55
C GLY A 99 -5.90 -7.27 -11.19
N ASN A 100 -6.73 -8.29 -10.96
CA ASN A 100 -8.17 -8.18 -10.70
C ASN A 100 -8.57 -8.48 -9.26
N CYS A 101 -7.66 -8.99 -8.42
CA CYS A 101 -7.94 -9.34 -7.03
C CYS A 101 -6.80 -8.86 -6.14
N LEU A 102 -7.16 -8.36 -4.96
CA LEU A 102 -6.21 -8.02 -3.90
C LEU A 102 -6.34 -9.04 -2.76
N TYR A 103 -5.26 -9.71 -2.43
CA TYR A 103 -5.17 -10.67 -1.32
C TYR A 103 -4.54 -10.00 -0.10
N LEU A 104 -5.19 -10.07 1.05
CA LEU A 104 -4.69 -9.56 2.31
C LEU A 104 -4.64 -10.69 3.32
N THR A 105 -3.46 -10.93 3.90
CA THR A 105 -3.28 -11.93 4.95
C THR A 105 -2.82 -11.25 6.22
N ILE A 106 -3.53 -11.46 7.33
CA ILE A 106 -3.24 -10.86 8.63
C ILE A 106 -3.18 -11.94 9.73
N ARG A 107 -2.36 -11.69 10.75
CA ARG A 107 -2.38 -12.41 12.02
C ARG A 107 -3.16 -11.62 13.06
N VAL A 108 -4.06 -12.27 13.78
CA VAL A 108 -4.90 -11.66 14.80
C VAL A 108 -4.37 -12.00 16.19
N ASN A 109 -4.13 -10.99 17.02
CA ASN A 109 -3.65 -11.16 18.38
C ASN A 109 -4.67 -10.63 19.39
N ARG A 110 -4.77 -11.25 20.57
CA ARG A 110 -5.64 -10.79 21.67
C ARG A 110 -4.89 -9.89 22.64
N GLY A 111 -5.60 -8.91 23.20
CA GLY A 111 -5.15 -8.04 24.28
C GLY A 111 -5.51 -6.59 24.01
N ALA A 112 -6.12 -5.92 25.00
CA ALA A 112 -6.55 -4.52 24.89
C ALA A 112 -5.39 -3.56 24.57
N SER A 113 -4.23 -3.74 25.21
CA SER A 113 -3.04 -2.92 24.90
C SER A 113 -2.58 -3.09 23.45
N LYS A 114 -2.60 -4.32 22.90
CA LYS A 114 -2.28 -4.56 21.49
C LYS A 114 -3.32 -3.95 20.56
N ALA A 115 -4.61 -4.06 20.91
CA ALA A 115 -5.71 -3.46 20.16
C ALA A 115 -5.55 -1.93 20.06
N ASN A 116 -5.20 -1.26 21.16
CA ASN A 116 -4.96 0.19 21.17
C ASN A 116 -3.81 0.59 20.24
N LYS A 117 -2.68 -0.13 20.26
CA LYS A 117 -1.56 0.10 19.33
C LYS A 117 -1.99 -0.09 17.86
N SER A 118 -2.77 -1.13 17.59
CA SER A 118 -3.34 -1.38 16.25
C SER A 118 -4.24 -0.23 15.79
N LEU A 119 -5.03 0.34 16.72
CA LEU A 119 -5.90 1.47 16.44
C LEU A 119 -5.11 2.72 16.07
N GLU A 120 -4.01 3.00 16.76
CA GLU A 120 -3.12 4.12 16.44
C GLU A 120 -2.63 4.05 14.99
N MET A 121 -2.20 2.87 14.53
CA MET A 121 -1.74 2.68 13.15
C MET A 121 -2.86 2.79 12.12
N SER A 122 -4.08 2.36 12.46
CA SER A 122 -5.26 2.35 11.58
C SER A 122 -6.07 3.65 11.54
N SER A 123 -5.80 4.58 12.46
CA SER A 123 -6.47 5.89 12.59
C SER A 123 -5.63 7.00 11.99
N THR A 124 -4.88 6.67 10.94
CA THR A 124 -3.97 7.56 10.25
C THR A 124 -4.51 7.87 8.86
N PHE A 125 -4.21 9.05 8.35
CA PHE A 125 -4.62 9.47 7.03
C PHE A 125 -3.42 9.77 6.16
N LEU A 126 -3.57 9.65 4.85
CA LEU A 126 -2.57 10.03 3.87
C LEU A 126 -2.89 11.43 3.34
N ARG A 127 -1.90 12.32 3.40
CA ARG A 127 -1.83 13.52 2.58
C ARG A 127 -0.89 13.26 1.42
N HIS A 128 -1.34 13.56 0.21
CA HIS A 128 -0.59 13.33 -1.02
C HIS A 128 -0.53 14.62 -1.84
N CYS A 129 0.67 15.18 -2.04
CA CYS A 129 0.85 16.31 -2.93
C CYS A 129 0.59 15.87 -4.38
N LEU A 130 -0.29 16.57 -5.09
CA LEU A 130 -0.62 16.28 -6.49
C LEU A 130 0.43 16.83 -7.48
N ILE A 131 1.41 17.60 -6.98
CA ILE A 131 2.45 18.24 -7.79
C ILE A 131 3.76 17.43 -7.72
N CYS A 132 4.40 17.38 -6.54
CA CYS A 132 5.67 16.68 -6.34
C CYS A 132 5.50 15.22 -5.89
N GLN A 133 4.26 14.78 -5.64
CA GLN A 133 3.91 13.43 -5.18
C GLN A 133 4.48 13.02 -3.83
N GLU A 134 4.90 13.98 -3.01
CA GLU A 134 5.16 13.76 -1.60
C GLU A 134 3.94 13.15 -0.90
N ARG A 135 4.20 12.26 0.05
CA ARG A 135 3.22 11.45 0.75
C ARG A 135 3.57 11.46 2.23
N VAL A 136 2.64 11.91 3.07
CA VAL A 136 2.83 11.96 4.52
C VAL A 136 1.64 11.32 5.21
N PHE A 137 1.95 10.47 6.19
CA PHE A 137 0.96 9.91 7.10
C PHE A 137 0.71 10.90 8.25
N VAL A 138 -0.55 11.30 8.43
CA VAL A 138 -0.99 12.26 9.44
C VAL A 138 -1.98 11.58 10.38
N LYS A 139 -1.67 11.60 11.68
CA LYS A 139 -2.57 11.06 12.72
C LYS A 139 -3.72 12.04 12.98
N LEU A 140 -4.92 11.51 13.28
CA LEU A 140 -6.10 12.34 13.57
C LEU A 140 -5.87 13.38 14.69
N GLN A 141 -5.11 13.02 15.73
CA GLN A 141 -4.81 13.91 16.85
C GLN A 141 -3.85 15.05 16.48
N SER A 142 -3.02 14.82 15.47
CA SER A 142 -2.08 15.79 14.91
C SER A 142 -2.66 16.50 13.69
N TRP A 143 -3.95 16.30 13.41
CA TRP A 143 -4.60 16.93 12.29
C TRP A 143 -4.57 18.45 12.49
N PRO A 144 -3.93 19.21 11.58
CA PRO A 144 -3.92 20.66 11.66
C PRO A 144 -5.35 21.17 11.74
N ASN A 145 -5.67 22.03 12.70
CA ASN A 145 -6.98 22.66 12.84
C ASN A 145 -7.23 23.65 11.68
N GLU A 146 -7.31 23.15 10.44
CA GLU A 146 -7.66 23.89 9.23
C GLU A 146 -9.18 24.15 9.16
N LEU A 147 -9.76 24.63 10.26
CA LEU A 147 -11.06 25.29 10.33
C LEU A 147 -11.09 26.47 11.32
N ARG A 148 -9.96 26.87 11.91
CA ARG A 148 -9.86 28.16 12.62
C ARG A 148 -9.02 29.11 11.78
N GLY A 149 -9.71 29.90 10.96
CA GLY A 149 -9.07 30.87 10.09
C GLY A 149 -8.09 31.78 10.82
N LYS A 150 -6.89 31.90 10.25
CA LYS A 150 -6.10 33.12 10.06
C LYS A 150 -4.65 32.71 9.75
N GLY A 151 -4.25 32.82 8.48
CA GLY A 151 -2.86 32.92 8.03
C GLY A 151 -2.03 31.64 8.14
N GLU A 152 -1.51 31.19 7.00
CA GLU A 152 -0.69 29.98 6.79
C GLU A 152 -1.45 28.65 6.95
N ILE A 153 -1.77 28.06 5.80
CA ILE A 153 -2.41 26.76 5.74
C ILE A 153 -1.29 25.71 5.85
N ASP A 154 -1.05 25.20 7.06
CA ASP A 154 -0.17 24.07 7.29
C ASP A 154 -0.86 22.79 6.83
N TYR A 155 -0.60 22.44 5.57
CA TYR A 155 -1.13 21.24 4.98
C TYR A 155 -0.48 19.95 5.50
N GLY A 156 0.39 19.98 6.52
CA GLY A 156 1.06 18.79 7.06
C GLY A 156 1.95 18.06 6.04
N LEU A 157 2.32 18.75 4.96
CA LEU A 157 3.27 18.31 3.93
C LEU A 157 4.55 19.12 4.11
N THR A 158 5.70 18.49 3.89
CA THR A 158 7.01 19.14 4.00
C THR A 158 7.41 19.91 2.75
N CYS A 159 6.75 19.67 1.61
CA CYS A 159 6.98 20.38 0.36
C CYS A 159 6.37 21.79 0.33
N GLU A 160 6.96 22.66 -0.48
CA GLU A 160 6.51 24.04 -0.66
C GLU A 160 5.56 24.23 -1.86
N CYS A 161 5.07 23.14 -2.45
CA CYS A 161 4.24 23.20 -3.65
C CYS A 161 2.99 24.07 -3.46
N ALA A 162 2.38 24.06 -2.28
CA ALA A 162 1.21 24.88 -1.96
C ALA A 162 1.51 26.39 -1.93
N LYS A 163 2.76 26.80 -1.68
CA LYS A 163 3.18 28.21 -1.77
C LYS A 163 3.38 28.64 -3.23
N THR A 164 3.87 27.72 -4.06
CA THR A 164 4.29 28.01 -5.44
C THR A 164 3.20 27.80 -6.49
N GLN A 165 2.18 26.99 -6.20
CA GLN A 165 1.14 26.63 -7.16
C GLN A 165 -0.23 27.12 -6.69
N PRO A 166 -1.05 27.74 -7.56
CA PRO A 166 -2.40 28.17 -7.21
C PRO A 166 -3.35 26.98 -7.05
N GLY A 167 -4.28 27.08 -6.10
CA GLY A 167 -5.36 26.10 -5.88
C GLY A 167 -5.03 24.97 -4.91
N GLN A 168 -5.89 23.94 -4.87
CA GLN A 168 -5.68 22.78 -4.00
C GLN A 168 -4.60 21.87 -4.59
N THR A 169 -3.46 21.79 -3.90
CA THR A 169 -2.27 21.05 -4.36
C THR A 169 -2.14 19.65 -3.75
N PHE A 170 -3.09 19.20 -2.93
CA PHE A 170 -3.02 17.91 -2.25
C PHE A 170 -4.35 17.16 -2.26
N ALA A 171 -4.26 15.84 -2.26
CA ALA A 171 -5.36 14.93 -2.02
C ALA A 171 -5.28 14.33 -0.61
N HIS A 172 -6.45 13.95 -0.12
CA HIS A 172 -6.63 13.34 1.19
C HIS A 172 -7.22 11.93 1.06
N ALA A 173 -6.74 10.98 1.85
CA ALA A 173 -7.27 9.62 1.89
C ALA A 173 -7.13 8.99 3.28
N GLY A 174 -8.04 8.07 3.61
CA GLY A 174 -8.08 7.38 4.90
C GLY A 174 -9.44 7.48 5.60
N PRO A 175 -9.54 7.00 6.85
CA PRO A 175 -8.44 6.46 7.67
C PRO A 175 -7.91 5.11 7.15
N LEU A 176 -6.61 4.90 7.26
CA LEU A 176 -5.86 3.78 6.70
C LEU A 176 -4.75 3.29 7.63
N TRP A 177 -4.19 2.14 7.30
CA TRP A 177 -3.04 1.54 7.95
C TRP A 177 -1.72 2.20 7.53
N SER A 178 -1.01 2.76 8.50
CA SER A 178 0.25 3.50 8.28
C SER A 178 1.53 2.67 8.44
N ASP A 179 1.46 1.48 9.05
CA ASP A 179 2.62 0.62 9.30
C ASP A 179 2.90 -0.32 8.11
N SER A 180 3.87 -1.22 8.24
CA SER A 180 4.21 -2.24 7.25
C SER A 180 2.98 -3.07 6.86
N ILE A 181 2.93 -3.43 5.58
CA ILE A 181 1.93 -4.34 5.00
C ILE A 181 2.53 -5.74 4.68
N PHE A 182 3.79 -5.94 5.07
CA PHE A 182 4.57 -7.16 4.81
C PHE A 182 5.31 -7.61 6.08
N ASP A 183 5.34 -8.92 6.30
CA ASP A 183 6.16 -9.61 7.31
C ASP A 183 7.19 -10.45 6.54
N SER A 184 8.47 -10.08 6.66
CA SER A 184 9.57 -10.69 5.90
C SER A 184 9.73 -12.18 6.20
N ASP A 185 9.55 -12.57 7.46
CA ASP A 185 9.72 -13.94 7.92
C ASP A 185 8.60 -14.82 7.37
N PHE A 186 7.36 -14.32 7.39
CA PHE A 186 6.22 -14.97 6.78
C PHE A 186 6.41 -15.13 5.28
N LEU A 187 6.86 -14.08 4.57
CA LEU A 187 7.08 -14.13 3.12
C LEU A 187 8.19 -15.11 2.73
N ALA A 188 9.26 -15.20 3.51
CA ALA A 188 10.33 -16.18 3.28
C ALA A 188 9.81 -17.62 3.44
N ILE A 189 9.05 -17.89 4.51
CA ILE A 189 8.40 -19.20 4.71
C ILE A 189 7.42 -19.49 3.57
N PHE A 190 6.63 -18.48 3.15
CA PHE A 190 5.64 -18.64 2.10
C PHE A 190 6.28 -18.98 0.76
N GLN A 191 7.39 -18.31 0.40
CA GLN A 191 8.17 -18.63 -0.79
C GLN A 191 8.62 -20.10 -0.78
N THR A 192 9.31 -20.53 0.29
CA THR A 192 9.80 -21.92 0.39
C THR A 192 8.67 -22.94 0.30
N LYS A 193 7.49 -22.64 0.87
CA LYS A 193 6.33 -23.54 0.80
C LYS A 193 5.76 -23.64 -0.61
N ILE A 194 5.67 -22.54 -1.36
CA ILE A 194 5.17 -22.56 -2.75
C ILE A 194 6.15 -23.31 -3.67
N GLU A 195 7.46 -23.13 -3.50
CA GLU A 195 8.47 -23.87 -4.27
C GLU A 195 8.34 -25.40 -4.10
N ILE A 196 7.82 -25.86 -2.96
CA ILE A 196 7.61 -27.29 -2.68
C ILE A 196 6.22 -27.76 -3.12
N LEU A 197 5.18 -26.97 -2.84
CA LEU A 197 3.78 -27.40 -3.01
C LEU A 197 3.23 -27.12 -4.41
N ASP A 198 3.70 -26.08 -5.08
CA ASP A 198 3.22 -25.63 -6.39
C ASP A 198 4.38 -25.00 -7.22
N PRO A 199 5.43 -25.79 -7.54
CA PRO A 199 6.64 -25.29 -8.21
C PRO A 199 6.37 -24.72 -9.62
N ASP A 200 5.30 -25.16 -10.27
CA ASP A 200 4.96 -24.74 -11.64
C ASP A 200 4.30 -23.36 -11.68
N ASN A 201 3.83 -22.84 -10.53
CA ASN A 201 3.18 -21.54 -10.41
C ASN A 201 4.17 -20.38 -10.33
N LYS A 202 4.92 -20.19 -11.42
CA LYS A 202 5.94 -19.14 -11.58
C LYS A 202 5.37 -17.74 -11.38
N ALA A 203 4.10 -17.53 -11.73
CA ALA A 203 3.43 -16.23 -11.58
C ALA A 203 3.29 -15.86 -10.10
N LEU A 204 2.77 -16.76 -9.27
CA LEU A 204 2.67 -16.55 -7.82
C LEU A 204 4.04 -16.41 -7.17
N LEU A 205 5.00 -17.27 -7.54
CA LEU A 205 6.37 -17.19 -7.01
C LEU A 205 7.01 -15.82 -7.30
N THR A 206 6.83 -15.30 -8.51
CA THR A 206 7.30 -13.96 -8.88
C THR A 206 6.65 -12.87 -8.03
N THR A 207 5.35 -12.96 -7.76
CA THR A 207 4.62 -12.01 -6.91
C THR A 207 5.14 -12.05 -5.47
N ILE A 208 5.36 -13.24 -4.89
CA ILE A 208 5.90 -13.41 -3.54
C ILE A 208 7.34 -12.89 -3.46
N LEU A 209 8.19 -13.19 -4.43
CA LEU A 209 9.57 -12.68 -4.49
C LEU A 209 9.62 -11.15 -4.51
N ARG A 210 8.72 -10.51 -5.27
CA ARG A 210 8.58 -9.04 -5.27
C ARG A 210 8.13 -8.52 -3.91
N ALA A 211 7.13 -9.15 -3.30
CA ALA A 211 6.67 -8.79 -1.95
C ALA A 211 7.78 -8.96 -0.90
N LEU A 212 8.62 -9.98 -1.01
CA LEU A 212 9.76 -10.20 -0.12
C LEU A 212 10.82 -9.11 -0.30
N GLN A 213 11.16 -8.73 -1.53
CA GLN A 213 12.05 -7.59 -1.78
C GLN A 213 11.47 -6.29 -1.22
N GLU A 214 10.17 -6.07 -1.44
CA GLU A 214 9.42 -4.93 -0.91
C GLU A 214 9.40 -4.86 0.61
N SER A 215 9.38 -6.00 1.30
CA SER A 215 9.37 -6.07 2.78
C SER A 215 10.64 -5.49 3.41
N GLN A 216 11.75 -5.44 2.66
CA GLN A 216 12.99 -4.84 3.10
C GLN A 216 13.00 -3.31 2.99
N LEU A 217 12.05 -2.73 2.24
CA LEU A 217 11.93 -1.28 2.03
C LEU A 217 10.93 -0.68 3.02
N VAL A 218 11.21 -0.81 4.32
CA VAL A 218 10.29 -0.44 5.41
C VAL A 218 9.96 1.06 5.41
N ASP A 219 10.92 1.90 5.02
CA ASP A 219 10.78 3.37 5.04
C ASP A 219 10.11 3.97 3.78
N CYS A 220 9.67 3.12 2.85
CA CYS A 220 9.22 3.55 1.52
C CYS A 220 7.76 3.16 1.27
N PRO A 221 6.76 3.74 1.95
CA PRO A 221 5.38 3.42 1.64
C PRO A 221 5.03 3.85 0.21
N PHE A 222 4.15 3.09 -0.45
CA PHE A 222 3.72 3.32 -1.82
C PHE A 222 4.83 3.13 -2.87
N PHE A 223 4.56 3.52 -4.11
CA PHE A 223 5.48 3.37 -5.25
C PHE A 223 5.27 4.48 -6.28
N PHE A 224 6.22 4.64 -7.20
CA PHE A 224 6.05 5.43 -8.43
C PHE A 224 5.81 4.50 -9.61
N THR A 225 5.20 5.01 -10.67
CA THR A 225 5.07 4.24 -11.91
C THR A 225 5.69 4.97 -13.08
N THR A 226 6.14 4.19 -14.06
CA THR A 226 6.59 4.74 -15.33
C THR A 226 5.45 5.20 -16.24
N MET A 227 4.18 5.10 -15.81
CA MET A 227 3.02 5.57 -16.58
C MET A 227 2.90 7.10 -16.59
N GLN A 228 3.55 7.77 -15.64
CA GLN A 228 3.67 9.25 -15.62
C GLN A 228 4.55 9.77 -16.75
N LEU A 229 5.44 8.92 -17.27
CA LEU A 229 6.30 9.25 -18.39
C LEU A 229 5.48 9.16 -19.66
N ARG A 230 5.44 10.25 -20.42
CA ARG A 230 4.71 10.30 -21.69
C ARG A 230 5.54 9.60 -22.76
N PRO A 231 4.92 8.97 -23.76
CA PRO A 231 5.64 8.41 -24.90
C PRO A 231 6.52 9.42 -25.66
N ARG A 232 6.18 10.72 -25.56
CA ARG A 232 6.99 11.82 -26.11
C ARG A 232 8.31 12.05 -25.38
N ASP A 233 8.45 11.51 -24.18
CA ASP A 233 9.66 11.61 -23.36
C ASP A 233 10.73 10.57 -23.78
N GLY A 234 10.53 9.88 -24.92
CA GLY A 234 11.48 8.95 -25.51
C GLY A 234 11.29 7.49 -25.11
N MET A 235 12.32 6.67 -25.36
CA MET A 235 12.33 5.26 -24.97
C MET A 235 12.23 5.13 -23.45
N ILE A 236 11.29 4.33 -22.95
CA ILE A 236 11.18 4.04 -21.52
C ILE A 236 12.10 2.85 -21.20
N PRO A 237 13.10 3.00 -20.31
CA PRO A 237 13.97 1.90 -19.91
C PRO A 237 13.20 0.76 -19.25
N SER A 238 13.82 -0.42 -19.20
CA SER A 238 13.25 -1.53 -18.43
C SER A 238 13.18 -1.17 -16.95
N LEU A 239 12.18 -1.69 -16.23
CA LEU A 239 12.05 -1.45 -14.78
C LEU A 239 13.28 -1.92 -14.00
N GLU A 240 13.95 -2.97 -14.49
CA GLU A 240 15.17 -3.51 -13.88
C GLU A 240 16.35 -2.56 -14.06
N ALA A 241 16.47 -1.91 -15.23
CA ALA A 241 17.48 -0.88 -15.45
C ALA A 241 17.27 0.32 -14.51
N ILE A 242 16.03 0.78 -14.36
CA ILE A 242 15.69 1.90 -13.45
C ILE A 242 16.00 1.52 -11.99
N VAL A 243 15.64 0.30 -11.55
CA VAL A 243 15.94 -0.15 -10.19
C VAL A 243 17.44 -0.28 -9.96
N LYS A 244 18.21 -0.78 -10.94
CA LYS A 244 19.68 -0.87 -10.86
C LYS A 244 20.29 0.53 -10.72
N GLU A 245 19.83 1.48 -11.51
CA GLU A 245 20.32 2.86 -11.48
C GLU A 245 20.00 3.54 -10.14
N LEU A 246 18.76 3.42 -9.66
CA LEU A 246 18.39 3.95 -8.34
C LEU A 246 19.27 3.40 -7.22
N ARG A 247 19.58 2.09 -7.26
CA ARG A 247 20.49 1.45 -6.29
C ARG A 247 21.93 1.93 -6.46
N ALA A 248 22.40 2.16 -7.68
CA ALA A 248 23.74 2.71 -7.95
C ALA A 248 23.89 4.13 -7.39
N GLN A 249 22.82 4.92 -7.41
CA GLN A 249 22.74 6.25 -6.79
C GLN A 249 22.55 6.21 -5.26
N GLY A 250 22.49 5.02 -4.65
CA GLY A 250 22.39 4.85 -3.19
C GLY A 250 20.96 4.82 -2.64
N PHE A 251 19.93 4.81 -3.48
CA PHE A 251 18.54 4.69 -3.04
C PHE A 251 18.13 3.24 -2.83
N HIS A 252 17.27 2.99 -1.83
CA HIS A 252 16.59 1.71 -1.72
C HIS A 252 15.53 1.65 -2.80
N ALA A 253 15.56 0.64 -3.67
CA ALA A 253 14.58 0.49 -4.73
C ALA A 253 14.26 -0.98 -5.03
N ALA A 254 12.99 -1.27 -5.31
CA ALA A 254 12.52 -2.57 -5.76
C ALA A 254 11.26 -2.44 -6.61
N ARG A 255 11.01 -3.41 -7.50
CA ARG A 255 9.72 -3.49 -8.21
C ARG A 255 8.62 -3.85 -7.21
N THR A 256 7.43 -3.28 -7.36
CA THR A 256 6.29 -3.66 -6.52
C THR A 256 5.50 -4.83 -7.10
N ASN A 257 4.96 -5.68 -6.23
CA ASN A 257 3.97 -6.70 -6.56
C ASN A 257 2.58 -6.08 -6.83
N LEU A 258 2.32 -4.87 -6.32
CA LEU A 258 1.02 -4.20 -6.37
C LEU A 258 0.76 -3.43 -7.68
N HIS A 259 1.75 -3.35 -8.57
CA HIS A 259 1.58 -2.74 -9.89
C HIS A 259 2.63 -3.22 -10.91
N LYS A 260 2.19 -3.57 -12.13
CA LYS A 260 3.07 -4.15 -13.18
C LYS A 260 4.25 -3.24 -13.57
N LYS A 261 4.02 -1.92 -13.53
CA LYS A 261 5.00 -0.86 -13.86
C LYS A 261 5.46 -0.04 -12.66
N GLY A 262 5.24 -0.54 -11.44
CA GLY A 262 5.54 0.20 -10.22
C GLY A 262 6.93 -0.11 -9.66
N ILE A 263 7.58 0.90 -9.11
CA ILE A 263 8.85 0.82 -8.38
C ILE A 263 8.67 1.52 -7.03
N ARG A 264 8.91 0.80 -5.95
CA ARG A 264 9.02 1.36 -4.60
C ARG A 264 10.44 1.85 -4.41
N THR A 265 10.61 3.07 -3.93
CA THR A 265 11.94 3.67 -3.70
C THR A 265 11.93 4.71 -2.58
N SER A 266 13.08 4.93 -1.96
CA SER A 266 13.32 6.04 -1.02
C SER A 266 13.57 7.38 -1.72
N ALA A 267 13.75 7.37 -3.04
CA ALA A 267 13.96 8.57 -3.84
C ALA A 267 12.70 9.45 -3.92
N THR A 268 12.89 10.77 -4.00
CA THR A 268 11.82 11.72 -4.34
C THR A 268 11.40 11.57 -5.81
N LEU A 269 10.26 12.14 -6.20
CA LEU A 269 9.82 12.12 -7.61
C LEU A 269 10.87 12.71 -8.56
N ALA A 270 11.51 13.81 -8.19
CA ALA A 270 12.53 14.46 -9.02
C ALA A 270 13.74 13.54 -9.25
N GLN A 271 14.23 12.91 -8.18
CA GLN A 271 15.33 11.94 -8.24
C GLN A 271 14.95 10.69 -9.02
N PHE A 272 13.71 10.21 -8.86
CA PHE A 272 13.19 9.09 -9.64
C PHE A 272 13.21 9.40 -11.14
N LEU A 273 12.70 10.56 -11.55
CA LEU A 273 12.70 10.99 -12.95
C LEU A 273 14.12 11.16 -13.50
N GLN A 274 15.04 11.68 -12.70
CA GLN A 274 16.46 11.78 -13.08
C GLN A 274 17.08 10.40 -13.30
N ALA A 275 16.85 9.45 -12.40
CA ALA A 275 17.34 8.07 -12.56
C ALA A 275 16.75 7.38 -13.79
N VAL A 276 15.50 7.68 -14.15
CA VAL A 276 14.93 7.20 -15.42
C VAL A 276 15.69 7.76 -16.61
N GLU A 277 16.03 9.05 -16.62
CA GLU A 277 16.77 9.66 -17.73
C GLU A 277 18.19 9.11 -17.84
N SER A 278 18.92 9.00 -16.72
CA SER A 278 20.25 8.39 -16.69
C SER A 278 20.23 6.94 -17.20
N ALA A 279 19.19 6.16 -16.83
CA ALA A 279 19.03 4.81 -17.34
C ALA A 279 18.77 4.76 -18.85
N LYS A 280 18.16 5.80 -19.45
CA LYS A 280 18.04 5.88 -20.92
C LYS A 280 19.40 6.07 -21.57
N GLU A 281 20.18 7.04 -21.07
CA GLU A 281 21.49 7.39 -21.64
C GLU A 281 22.46 6.21 -21.65
N ILE A 282 22.48 5.41 -20.56
CA ILE A 282 23.31 4.20 -20.46
C ILE A 282 22.94 3.20 -21.56
N ILE A 283 21.64 2.94 -21.76
CA ILE A 283 21.18 2.00 -22.80
C ILE A 283 21.50 2.53 -24.20
N PHE A 284 21.44 3.85 -24.42
CA PHE A 284 21.85 4.44 -25.69
C PHE A 284 23.36 4.32 -25.95
N CYS A 285 24.19 4.35 -24.91
CA CYS A 285 25.64 4.17 -25.03
C CYS A 285 26.03 2.71 -25.26
N ASP A 286 25.36 1.75 -24.60
CA ASP A 286 25.63 0.32 -24.75
C ASP A 286 25.21 -0.26 -26.12
N ASN A 287 24.34 0.45 -26.86
CA ASN A 287 23.85 0.04 -28.19
C ASN A 287 24.59 0.72 -29.37
N LYS A 288 25.64 1.51 -29.10
CA LYS A 288 26.53 2.10 -30.12
C LYS A 288 27.85 1.35 -30.16
#